data_AF-A0A414M568-F1
#
_entry.id   AF-A0A414M568-F1
#
_cell.length_a   1.000
_cell.length_b   1.000
_cell.length_c   1.000
_cell.angle_alpha   90.00
_cell.angle_beta   90.00
_cell.angle_gamma   90.00
#
_symmetry.space_group_name_H-M   'P 1'
#
loop_
_entity.id
_entity.type
_entity.pdbx_description
1 polymer ?
#
loop_
_entity_poly.entity_id
_entity_poly.type
_entity_poly.pdbx_seq_one_letter_code
_entity_poly.pdbx_strand_id
1 'polypeptide(L)'
;MSRLDILKASLEKKQAKFNRKLNEHFSDVKSANGQPLNDKRNGYSTMKRWDRQNDTLSRMQKEIEKTQTAIEREEGRIRCIDRNRSSMPEEIQKLISDGTLKQWGRYPHIMFVEGVDKARIIWDDRKKVVMHKFVSSITDTEQRRKFARVYNSLNASINE
;
A
#
# COMPACT_ATOMS: atom_id res chain seq x y z
N MET A 1 -12.32 4.49 -4.11
CA MET A 1 -11.75 4.12 -2.79
C MET A 1 -10.30 3.70 -3.01
N SER A 2 -9.35 4.32 -2.32
CA SER A 2 -7.93 4.00 -2.51
C SER A 2 -7.55 2.68 -1.83
N ARG A 3 -6.43 2.07 -2.23
CA ARG A 3 -5.90 0.87 -1.57
C ARG A 3 -5.64 1.11 -0.07
N LEU A 4 -5.14 2.31 0.26
CA LEU A 4 -4.88 2.71 1.64
C LEU A 4 -6.17 2.77 2.46
N ASP A 5 -7.25 3.33 1.91
CA ASP A 5 -8.55 3.41 2.58
C ASP A 5 -9.11 2.02 2.89
N ILE A 6 -8.99 1.09 1.93
CA ILE A 6 -9.43 -0.31 2.10
C ILE A 6 -8.66 -0.96 3.26
N LEU A 7 -7.34 -0.75 3.34
CA LEU A 7 -6.52 -1.30 4.41
C LEU A 7 -6.87 -0.71 5.78
N LYS A 8 -7.10 0.61 5.86
CA LYS A 8 -7.52 1.29 7.10
C LYS A 8 -8.88 0.78 7.58
N ALA A 9 -9.85 0.66 6.68
CA ALA A 9 -11.16 0.08 7.00
C ALA A 9 -11.07 -1.40 7.43
N SER A 10 -10.16 -2.17 6.83
CA SER A 10 -9.90 -3.56 7.24
C SER A 10 -9.29 -3.64 8.64
N LEU A 11 -8.32 -2.77 8.94
CA LEU A 11 -7.69 -2.67 10.26
C LEU A 11 -8.72 -2.38 11.35
N GLU A 12 -9.57 -1.38 11.13
CA GLU A 12 -10.63 -1.00 12.06
C GLU A 12 -11.56 -2.19 12.38
N LYS A 13 -12.02 -2.90 11.35
CA LYS A 13 -12.85 -4.11 11.53
C LYS A 13 -12.14 -5.20 12.34
N LYS A 14 -10.84 -5.42 12.10
CA LYS A 14 -10.03 -6.40 12.83
C LYS A 14 -9.85 -5.99 14.30
N GLN A 15 -9.58 -4.72 14.57
CA GLN A 15 -9.45 -4.18 15.92
C GLN A 15 -10.77 -4.27 16.68
N ALA A 16 -11.90 -3.91 16.06
CA ALA A 16 -13.22 -4.04 16.68
C ALA A 16 -13.53 -5.51 17.06
N LYS A 17 -13.21 -6.46 16.17
CA LYS A 17 -13.37 -7.89 16.45
C LYS A 17 -12.47 -8.37 17.58
N PHE A 18 -11.20 -7.93 17.61
CA PHE A 18 -10.25 -8.25 18.66
C PHE A 18 -10.74 -7.72 20.02
N ASN A 19 -11.13 -6.45 20.10
CA ASN A 19 -11.63 -5.83 21.33
C ASN A 19 -12.88 -6.54 21.86
N ARG A 20 -13.80 -6.94 20.97
CA ARG A 20 -14.95 -7.76 21.35
C ARG A 20 -14.51 -9.09 21.99
N LYS A 21 -13.59 -9.81 21.36
CA LYS A 21 -13.10 -11.10 21.87
C LYS A 21 -12.31 -10.96 23.18
N LEU A 22 -11.58 -9.87 23.32
CA LEU A 22 -10.85 -9.53 24.54
C LEU A 22 -11.84 -9.30 25.70
N ASN A 23 -12.90 -8.52 25.46
CA ASN A 23 -13.96 -8.30 26.44
C ASN A 23 -14.70 -9.60 26.81
N GLU A 24 -14.98 -10.47 25.83
CA GLU A 24 -15.55 -11.79 26.07
C GLU A 24 -14.64 -12.64 26.97
N HIS A 25 -13.33 -12.66 26.72
CA HIS A 25 -12.35 -13.36 27.56
C HIS A 25 -12.31 -12.82 28.99
N PHE A 26 -12.21 -11.49 29.16
CA PHE A 26 -12.20 -10.88 30.48
C PHE A 26 -13.51 -11.10 31.25
N SER A 27 -14.66 -11.08 30.56
CA SER A 27 -15.95 -11.41 31.15
C SER A 27 -16.01 -12.87 31.63
N ASP A 28 -15.49 -13.81 30.82
CA ASP A 28 -15.39 -15.22 31.20
C ASP A 28 -14.49 -15.40 32.43
N VAL A 29 -13.30 -14.78 32.44
CA VAL A 29 -12.37 -14.81 33.58
C VAL A 29 -13.01 -14.22 34.84
N LYS A 30 -13.69 -13.08 34.72
CA LYS A 30 -14.40 -12.44 35.84
C LYS A 30 -15.53 -13.32 36.37
N SER A 31 -16.29 -13.97 35.48
CA SER A 31 -17.41 -14.85 35.88
C SER A 31 -16.95 -16.04 36.73
N ALA A 32 -15.71 -16.50 36.52
CA ALA A 32 -15.12 -17.57 37.30
C ALA A 32 -14.63 -17.11 38.69
N ASN A 33 -14.68 -15.81 39.04
CA ASN A 33 -14.29 -15.25 40.35
C ASN A 33 -12.92 -15.76 40.89
N GLY A 34 -11.96 -16.08 40.02
CA GLY A 34 -10.67 -16.65 40.43
C GLY A 34 -10.71 -18.10 40.95
N GLN A 35 -11.85 -18.79 40.85
CA GLN A 35 -12.07 -20.17 41.32
C GLN A 35 -11.47 -21.32 40.48
N PRO A 36 -11.02 -21.19 39.21
CA PRO A 36 -10.55 -22.38 38.48
C PRO A 36 -9.26 -22.97 39.04
N LEU A 37 -8.50 -22.21 39.85
CA LEU A 37 -7.33 -22.70 40.57
C LEU A 37 -7.67 -23.50 41.83
N ASN A 38 -8.89 -23.33 42.38
CA ASN A 38 -9.35 -24.03 43.59
C ASN A 38 -10.39 -25.14 43.27
N ASP A 39 -10.91 -25.19 42.05
CA ASP A 39 -11.84 -26.22 41.59
C ASP A 39 -11.08 -27.53 41.23
N LYS A 40 -11.08 -28.49 42.16
CA LYS A 40 -10.42 -29.79 41.99
C LYS A 40 -11.04 -30.71 40.93
N ARG A 41 -12.26 -30.42 40.43
CA ARG A 41 -12.94 -31.28 39.43
C ARG A 41 -12.94 -30.68 38.02
N ASN A 42 -13.14 -29.37 37.88
CA ASN A 42 -13.27 -28.70 36.57
C ASN A 42 -12.25 -27.57 36.31
N GLY A 43 -11.24 -27.39 37.17
CA GLY A 43 -10.20 -26.36 36.98
C GLY A 43 -9.44 -26.51 35.66
N TYR A 44 -9.06 -27.75 35.31
CA TYR A 44 -8.33 -28.03 34.05
C TYR A 44 -9.13 -27.69 32.79
N SER A 45 -10.43 -28.00 32.76
CA SER A 45 -11.27 -27.73 31.59
C SER A 45 -11.48 -26.22 31.40
N THR A 46 -11.57 -25.46 32.49
CA THR A 46 -11.64 -23.99 32.47
C THR A 46 -10.33 -23.39 31.96
N MET A 47 -9.18 -23.83 32.48
CA MET A 47 -7.87 -23.35 32.03
C MET A 47 -7.66 -23.62 30.54
N LYS A 48 -7.98 -24.83 30.08
CA LYS A 48 -7.90 -25.19 28.65
C LYS A 48 -8.81 -24.34 27.77
N ARG A 49 -9.97 -23.89 28.28
CA ARG A 49 -10.85 -22.95 27.56
C ARG A 49 -10.20 -21.58 27.44
N TRP A 50 -9.62 -21.06 28.52
CA TRP A 50 -8.92 -19.77 28.53
C TRP A 50 -7.68 -19.79 27.64
N ASP A 51 -6.91 -20.88 27.65
CA ASP A 51 -5.76 -21.05 26.74
C ASP A 51 -6.19 -20.94 25.27
N ARG A 52 -7.29 -21.59 24.89
CA ARG A 52 -7.85 -21.48 23.53
C ARG A 52 -8.31 -20.07 23.18
N GLN A 53 -8.87 -19.34 24.14
CA GLN A 53 -9.27 -17.94 23.95
C GLN A 53 -8.02 -17.07 23.75
N ASN A 54 -6.98 -17.26 24.55
CA ASN A 54 -5.69 -16.58 24.42
C ASN A 54 -5.00 -16.88 23.09
N ASP A 55 -4.97 -18.15 22.65
CA ASP A 55 -4.45 -18.54 21.34
C ASP A 55 -5.19 -17.83 20.21
N THR A 56 -6.51 -17.71 20.33
CA THR A 56 -7.36 -17.01 19.36
C THR A 56 -7.02 -15.53 19.33
N LEU A 57 -6.88 -14.89 20.49
CA LEU A 57 -6.47 -13.48 20.61
C LEU A 57 -5.08 -13.24 20.01
N SER A 58 -4.10 -14.10 20.32
CA SER A 58 -2.75 -14.03 19.76
C SER A 58 -2.74 -14.11 18.23
N ARG A 59 -3.54 -15.02 17.66
CA ARG A 59 -3.70 -15.11 16.20
C ARG A 59 -4.32 -13.85 15.60
N MET A 60 -5.36 -13.29 16.25
CA MET A 60 -5.99 -12.06 15.79
C MET A 60 -5.03 -10.86 15.86
N GLN A 61 -4.21 -10.77 16.91
CA GLN A 61 -3.18 -9.75 17.05
C GLN A 61 -2.16 -9.80 15.90
N LYS A 62 -1.65 -11.00 15.57
CA LYS A 62 -0.75 -11.20 14.41
C LYS A 62 -1.39 -10.75 13.09
N GLU A 63 -2.69 -10.98 12.92
CA GLU A 63 -3.41 -10.53 11.72
C GLU A 63 -3.63 -9.00 11.67
N ILE A 64 -3.73 -8.35 12.83
CA ILE A 64 -3.76 -6.89 12.96
C ILE A 64 -2.39 -6.32 12.57
N GLU A 65 -1.31 -6.84 13.15
CA GLU A 65 0.07 -6.43 12.87
C GLU A 65 0.40 -6.52 11.38
N LYS A 66 0.07 -7.64 10.72
CA LYS A 66 0.23 -7.78 9.26
C LYS A 66 -0.47 -6.68 8.48
N THR A 67 -1.65 -6.25 8.94
CA THR A 67 -2.43 -5.19 8.28
C THR A 67 -1.80 -3.82 8.51
N GLN A 68 -1.31 -3.56 9.73
CA GLN A 68 -0.57 -2.33 10.04
C GLN A 68 0.70 -2.23 9.20
N THR A 69 1.51 -3.29 9.11
CA THR A 69 2.69 -3.32 8.24
C THR A 69 2.34 -3.11 6.76
N ALA A 70 1.20 -3.64 6.30
CA ALA A 70 0.73 -3.40 4.94
C ALA A 70 0.35 -1.93 4.69
N ILE A 71 -0.26 -1.27 5.67
CA ILE A 71 -0.56 0.17 5.65
C ILE A 71 0.74 0.97 5.59
N GLU A 72 1.69 0.70 6.48
CA GLU A 72 2.97 1.40 6.53
C GLU A 72 3.74 1.31 5.21
N ARG A 73 3.73 0.14 4.57
CA ARG A 73 4.35 -0.07 3.25
C ARG A 73 3.66 0.76 2.17
N GLU A 74 2.33 0.80 2.19
CA GLU A 74 1.56 1.56 1.20
C GLU A 74 1.75 3.07 1.39
N GLU A 75 1.74 3.57 2.63
CA GLU A 75 2.06 4.96 2.94
C GLU A 75 3.51 5.30 2.57
N GLY A 76 4.45 4.40 2.84
CA GLY A 76 5.84 4.55 2.41
C GLY A 76 5.98 4.66 0.89
N ARG A 77 5.23 3.83 0.14
CA ARG A 77 5.16 3.89 -1.32
C ARG A 77 4.64 5.24 -1.80
N ILE A 78 3.55 5.73 -1.23
CA ILE A 78 2.96 7.04 -1.56
C ILE A 78 3.97 8.16 -1.27
N ARG A 79 4.58 8.18 -0.08
CA ARG A 79 5.61 9.17 0.28
C ARG A 79 6.80 9.19 -0.69
N CYS A 80 7.26 8.02 -1.14
CA CYS A 80 8.33 7.93 -2.13
C CYS A 80 7.93 8.52 -3.48
N ILE A 81 6.70 8.27 -3.93
CA ILE A 81 6.15 8.83 -5.16
C ILE A 81 6.05 10.35 -5.05
N ASP A 82 5.46 10.84 -3.96
CA ASP A 82 5.26 12.27 -3.72
C ASP A 82 6.59 13.03 -3.65
N ARG A 83 7.56 12.49 -2.89
CA ARG A 83 8.91 13.08 -2.83
C ARG A 83 9.55 13.18 -4.21
N ASN A 84 9.43 12.13 -5.02
CA ASN A 84 10.02 12.13 -6.34
C ASN A 84 9.28 13.10 -7.28
N ARG A 85 7.95 13.15 -7.19
CA ARG A 85 7.12 14.10 -7.94
C ARG A 85 7.50 15.55 -7.63
N SER A 86 7.71 15.89 -6.36
CA SER A 86 8.16 17.24 -5.96
C SER A 86 9.54 17.63 -6.51
N SER A 87 10.38 16.65 -6.88
CA SER A 87 11.70 16.88 -7.48
C SER A 87 11.65 17.06 -9.00
N MET A 88 10.52 16.76 -9.64
CA MET A 88 10.36 16.84 -11.10
C MET A 88 10.01 18.26 -11.56
N PRO A 89 10.33 18.64 -12.81
CA PRO A 89 9.87 19.88 -13.43
C PRO A 89 8.34 20.00 -13.46
N GLU A 90 7.83 21.24 -13.48
CA GLU A 90 6.39 21.52 -13.45
C GLU A 90 5.63 20.90 -14.63
N GLU A 91 6.26 20.82 -15.79
CA GLU A 91 5.70 20.25 -17.03
C GLU A 91 5.32 18.78 -16.81
N ILE A 92 6.20 18.02 -16.15
CA ILE A 92 5.94 16.62 -15.82
C ILE A 92 4.85 16.52 -14.75
N GLN A 93 4.90 17.39 -13.73
CA GLN A 93 3.90 17.38 -12.66
C GLN A 93 2.48 17.66 -13.18
N LYS A 94 2.34 18.58 -14.15
CA LYS A 94 1.06 18.88 -14.84
C LYS A 94 0.54 17.65 -15.58
N LEU A 95 1.38 17.00 -16.38
CA LEU A 95 0.99 15.79 -17.13
C LEU A 95 0.61 14.61 -16.21
N ILE A 96 1.21 14.52 -15.02
CA ILE A 96 0.81 13.55 -14.00
C ILE A 96 -0.56 13.91 -13.41
N SER A 97 -0.79 15.18 -13.05
CA SER A 97 -2.09 15.66 -12.55
C SER A 97 -3.23 15.42 -13.54
N ASP A 98 -2.96 15.66 -14.83
CA ASP A 98 -3.92 15.49 -15.92
C ASP A 98 -4.18 14.00 -16.25
N GLY A 99 -3.40 13.08 -15.66
CA GLY A 99 -3.52 11.64 -15.88
C GLY A 99 -2.91 11.15 -17.20
N THR A 100 -2.25 12.03 -17.96
CA THR A 100 -1.54 11.68 -19.20
C THR A 100 -0.32 10.80 -18.90
N LEU A 101 0.37 11.08 -17.79
CA LEU A 101 1.47 10.26 -17.29
C LEU A 101 1.09 9.54 -16.00
N LYS A 102 1.38 8.24 -15.95
CA LYS A 102 1.28 7.41 -14.75
C LYS A 102 2.67 7.09 -14.22
N GLN A 103 2.94 7.47 -12.98
CA GLN A 103 4.20 7.14 -12.30
C GLN A 103 4.24 5.67 -11.89
N TRP A 104 5.41 5.06 -12.01
CA TRP A 104 5.62 3.70 -11.52
C TRP A 104 5.81 3.68 -10.01
N GLY A 105 4.91 3.02 -9.28
CA GLY A 105 4.97 3.01 -7.81
C GLY A 105 6.25 2.44 -7.18
N ARG A 106 7.00 1.58 -7.88
CA ARG A 106 8.29 1.05 -7.39
C ARG A 106 9.48 1.95 -7.75
N TYR A 107 9.42 2.58 -8.92
CA TYR A 107 10.47 3.44 -9.45
C TYR A 107 9.85 4.75 -9.96
N PRO A 108 9.52 5.71 -9.06
CA PRO A 108 8.67 6.85 -9.41
C PRO A 108 9.25 7.78 -10.49
N HIS A 109 10.57 7.74 -10.68
CA HIS A 109 11.27 8.45 -11.75
C HIS A 109 10.99 7.88 -13.14
N ILE A 110 10.34 6.71 -13.22
CA ILE A 110 9.87 6.08 -14.45
C ILE A 110 8.36 6.31 -14.56
N MET A 111 7.93 6.77 -15.74
CA MET A 111 6.57 7.13 -16.05
C MET A 111 6.10 6.45 -17.34
N PHE A 112 4.80 6.22 -17.42
CA PHE A 112 4.13 5.62 -18.56
C PHE A 112 3.10 6.58 -19.13
N VAL A 113 3.03 6.66 -20.45
CA VAL A 113 1.97 7.43 -21.12
C VAL A 113 0.70 6.59 -21.12
N GLU A 114 -0.41 7.18 -20.73
CA GLU A 114 -1.69 6.46 -20.68
C GLU A 114 -2.08 5.93 -22.07
N GLY A 115 -2.41 4.65 -22.17
CA GLY A 115 -2.76 3.99 -23.43
C GLY A 115 -1.58 3.72 -24.37
N VAL A 116 -0.33 3.79 -23.89
CA VAL A 116 0.85 3.31 -24.61
C VAL A 116 1.46 2.14 -23.85
N ASP A 117 1.64 1.01 -24.55
CA ASP A 117 2.24 -0.17 -23.95
C ASP A 117 3.77 -0.12 -24.05
N LYS A 118 4.43 -0.72 -23.05
CA LYS A 118 5.88 -1.02 -22.98
C LYS A 118 6.83 0.18 -22.86
N ALA A 119 6.56 1.29 -23.55
CA ALA A 119 7.45 2.44 -23.57
C ALA A 119 7.44 3.22 -22.26
N ARG A 120 8.60 3.79 -21.92
CA ARG A 120 8.87 4.44 -20.63
C ARG A 120 9.46 5.81 -20.87
N ILE A 121 8.99 6.78 -20.10
CA ILE A 121 9.64 8.08 -19.92
C ILE A 121 10.37 8.04 -18.59
N ILE A 122 11.60 8.54 -18.55
CA ILE A 122 12.49 8.46 -17.39
C ILE A 122 12.97 9.87 -17.08
N TRP A 123 12.76 10.30 -15.84
CA TRP A 123 13.37 11.51 -15.29
C TRP A 123 14.70 11.15 -14.62
N ASP A 124 15.82 11.68 -15.13
CA ASP A 124 17.12 11.60 -14.46
C ASP A 124 17.32 12.84 -13.60
N ASP A 125 17.07 12.69 -12.31
CA ASP A 125 17.17 13.81 -11.36
C ASP A 125 18.60 14.35 -11.19
N ARG A 126 19.64 13.56 -11.51
CA ARG A 126 21.04 14.00 -11.40
C ARG A 126 21.45 14.83 -12.59
N LYS A 127 21.09 14.37 -13.78
CA LYS A 127 21.41 15.06 -15.04
C LYS A 127 20.39 16.13 -15.40
N LYS A 128 19.26 16.16 -14.70
CA LYS A 128 18.10 17.02 -14.96
C LYS A 128 17.60 16.90 -16.40
N VAL A 129 17.60 15.68 -16.93
CA VAL A 129 17.14 15.38 -18.29
C VAL A 129 16.02 14.34 -18.31
N VAL A 130 15.17 14.45 -19.32
CA VAL A 130 14.16 13.46 -19.65
C VAL A 130 14.72 12.49 -20.70
N MET A 131 14.50 11.20 -20.51
CA MET A 131 14.92 10.14 -21.43
C MET A 131 13.75 9.20 -21.73
N HIS A 132 13.87 8.38 -22.77
CA HIS A 132 12.91 7.31 -23.04
C HIS A 132 13.57 5.93 -23.15
N LYS A 133 12.80 4.87 -22.88
CA LYS A 133 13.19 3.47 -23.15
C LYS A 133 12.04 2.68 -23.77
N PHE A 134 12.39 1.61 -24.48
CA PHE A 134 11.46 0.62 -25.07
C PHE A 134 10.46 1.15 -26.11
N VAL A 135 10.75 2.31 -26.73
CA VAL A 135 9.92 2.85 -27.82
C VAL A 135 9.90 1.92 -29.04
N SER A 136 11.01 1.22 -29.31
CA SER A 136 11.10 0.22 -30.39
C SER A 136 10.25 -1.02 -30.15
N SER A 137 9.78 -1.26 -28.92
CA SER A 137 8.95 -2.42 -28.58
C SER A 137 7.46 -2.19 -28.86
N ILE A 138 7.07 -0.95 -29.19
CA ILE A 138 5.71 -0.60 -29.60
C ILE A 138 5.50 -1.10 -31.03
N THR A 139 4.53 -1.98 -31.22
CA THR A 139 4.14 -2.49 -32.55
C THR A 139 3.08 -1.62 -33.20
N ASP A 140 2.21 -1.00 -32.41
CA ASP A 140 1.13 -0.16 -32.90
C ASP A 140 1.61 1.26 -33.26
N THR A 141 1.14 1.76 -34.41
CA THR A 141 1.57 3.05 -34.94
C THR A 141 0.92 4.22 -34.18
N GLU A 142 -0.33 4.07 -33.73
CA GLU A 142 -1.04 5.12 -33.01
C GLU A 142 -0.44 5.33 -31.62
N GLN A 143 -0.19 4.23 -30.89
CA GLN A 143 0.53 4.27 -29.61
C GLN A 143 1.90 4.94 -29.75
N ARG A 144 2.65 4.62 -30.82
CA ARG A 144 3.96 5.22 -31.08
C ARG A 144 3.88 6.72 -31.34
N ARG A 145 2.89 7.17 -32.12
CA ARG A 145 2.64 8.60 -32.37
C ARG A 145 2.23 9.32 -31.09
N LYS A 146 1.35 8.73 -30.29
CA LYS A 146 0.92 9.28 -29.00
C LYS A 146 2.11 9.45 -28.05
N PHE A 147 2.94 8.42 -27.92
CA PHE A 147 4.15 8.47 -27.11
C PHE A 147 5.10 9.56 -27.59
N ALA A 148 5.40 9.59 -28.90
CA ALA A 148 6.32 10.55 -29.48
C ALA A 148 5.86 12.00 -29.26
N ARG A 149 4.56 12.27 -29.39
CA ARG A 149 4.00 13.61 -29.13
C ARG A 149 4.25 14.06 -27.69
N VAL A 150 3.98 13.21 -26.71
CA VAL A 150 4.18 13.53 -25.28
C VAL A 150 5.67 13.68 -24.97
N TYR A 151 6.50 12.73 -25.41
CA TYR A 151 7.94 12.76 -25.15
C TYR A 151 8.62 13.97 -25.79
N ASN A 152 8.35 14.26 -27.07
CA ASN A 152 9.00 15.36 -27.78
C ASN A 152 8.64 16.71 -27.16
N SER A 153 7.40 16.88 -26.70
CA SER A 153 6.99 18.07 -25.95
C SER A 153 7.80 18.23 -24.68
N LEU A 154 8.00 17.15 -23.91
CA LEU A 154 8.81 17.19 -22.68
C LEU A 154 10.29 17.40 -22.96
N ASN A 155 10.81 16.77 -24.01
CA ASN A 155 12.21 16.90 -24.41
C ASN A 155 12.53 18.34 -24.81
N ALA A 156 11.66 19.00 -25.58
CA ALA A 156 11.84 20.40 -25.94
C ALA A 156 11.74 21.34 -24.73
N SER A 157 10.84 21.07 -23.77
CA SER A 157 10.72 21.95 -22.59
C SER A 157 11.82 21.78 -21.54
N ILE A 158 12.48 20.62 -21.47
CA ILE A 158 13.36 20.27 -20.35
C ILE A 158 14.82 20.04 -20.77
N ASN A 159 15.07 19.48 -21.95
CA ASN A 159 16.42 19.13 -22.39
C ASN A 159 17.05 20.18 -23.33
N GLU A 160 16.30 21.20 -23.75
CA GLU A 160 16.82 22.38 -24.48
C GLU A 160 17.29 23.47 -23.52
#